data_AF-W8WXV4-F1
#
_entry.id   AF-W8WXV4-F1
#
_cell.length_a   1.000
_cell.length_b   1.000
_cell.length_c   1.000
_cell.angle_alpha   90.00
_cell.angle_beta   90.00
_cell.angle_gamma   90.00
#
_symmetry.space_group_name_H-M   'P 1'
#
loop_
_entity.id
_entity.type
_entity.pdbx_description
1 polymer ?
#
loop_
_entity_poly.entity_id
_entity_poly.type
_entity_poly.pdbx_seq_one_letter_code
_entity_poly.pdbx_strand_id
1 'polypeptide(L)'
;MAVADLTPTHIRALIASIADRGARCAALLAQQWTSQVFSHAILQGLREDNPASLLKGLVRRPTVRHHPPLGWSDIPEFFQRLDAWDGHPDIAIGLRLLALTFVRPSELRLARWQEFDFDNAVWIVPKERMKMRRPHMVPLSRQALAMLRSLRA
;
A
#
# COMPACT_ATOMS: atom_id res chain seq x y z
N MET A 1 0.64 -4.98 32.32
CA MET A 1 0.20 -3.59 32.54
C MET A 1 -1.18 -3.45 31.92
N ALA A 2 -2.19 -3.13 32.72
CA ALA A 2 -3.55 -2.99 32.22
C ALA A 2 -3.72 -1.66 31.48
N VAL A 3 -4.77 -1.55 30.67
CA VAL A 3 -5.11 -0.29 29.97
C VAL A 3 -5.37 0.84 30.97
N ALA A 4 -5.87 0.51 32.16
CA ALA A 4 -6.08 1.43 33.29
C ALA A 4 -4.77 2.00 33.89
N ASP A 5 -3.63 1.33 33.69
CA ASP A 5 -2.34 1.76 34.27
C ASP A 5 -1.53 2.65 33.32
N LEU A 6 -1.96 2.79 32.06
CA LEU A 6 -1.21 3.51 31.04
C LEU A 6 -1.33 5.03 31.20
N THR A 7 -0.19 5.70 31.34
CA THR A 7 -0.11 7.16 31.51
C THR A 7 0.32 7.85 30.21
N PRO A 8 0.11 9.17 30.08
CA PRO A 8 0.65 9.94 28.96
C PRO A 8 2.17 9.78 28.80
N THR A 9 2.91 9.61 29.90
CA THR A 9 4.36 9.43 29.90
C THR A 9 4.78 8.12 29.23
N HIS A 10 4.08 7.01 29.52
CA HIS A 10 4.33 5.72 28.85
C HIS A 10 4.14 5.83 27.34
N ILE A 11 3.05 6.49 26.92
CA ILE A 11 2.70 6.64 25.50
C ILE A 11 3.68 7.59 24.80
N ARG A 12 4.06 8.69 25.47
CA ARG A 12 5.08 9.62 24.97
C ARG A 12 6.40 8.91 24.73
N ALA A 13 6.86 8.11 25.68
CA ALA A 13 8.11 7.36 25.56
C ALA A 13 8.10 6.41 24.36
N LEU A 14 6.99 5.69 24.15
CA LEU A 14 6.80 4.83 22.98
C LEU A 14 6.85 5.61 21.66
N ILE A 15 6.06 6.68 21.53
CA ILE A 15 5.99 7.48 20.30
C ILE A 15 7.34 8.14 20.00
N ALA A 16 8.00 8.70 21.02
CA ALA A 16 9.34 9.28 20.89
C ALA A 16 10.35 8.24 20.40
N SER A 17 10.37 7.04 21.00
CA SER A 17 11.27 5.96 20.58
C SER A 17 11.09 5.57 19.10
N ILE A 18 9.87 5.61 18.56
CA ILE A 18 9.61 5.35 17.14
C ILE A 18 10.11 6.52 16.28
N ALA A 19 9.85 7.75 16.72
CA ALA A 19 10.27 8.95 16.00
C ALA A 19 11.80 9.10 15.94
N ASP A 20 12.50 8.77 17.03
CA ASP A 20 13.95 8.89 17.17
C ASP A 20 14.71 7.91 16.26
N ARG A 21 14.08 6.79 15.88
CA ARG A 21 14.60 5.86 14.84
C ARG A 21 14.47 6.40 13.42
N GLY A 22 13.96 7.62 13.23
CA GLY A 22 13.67 8.21 11.93
C GLY A 22 12.30 7.81 11.35
N ALA A 23 11.55 6.93 12.01
CA ALA A 23 10.26 6.42 11.53
C ALA A 23 9.08 7.36 11.86
N ARG A 24 9.19 8.65 11.49
CA ARG A 24 8.24 9.70 11.89
C ARG A 24 6.81 9.47 11.40
N CYS A 25 6.63 8.93 10.19
CA CYS A 25 5.30 8.57 9.69
C CYS A 25 4.67 7.44 10.53
N ALA A 26 5.46 6.44 10.90
CA ALA A 26 4.99 5.36 11.77
C ALA A 26 4.66 5.88 13.18
N ALA A 27 5.45 6.81 13.72
CA ALA A 27 5.18 7.43 15.02
C ALA A 27 3.86 8.21 15.03
N LEU A 28 3.54 8.93 13.94
CA LEU A 28 2.25 9.61 13.78
C LEU A 28 1.07 8.63 13.70
N LEU A 29 1.22 7.52 12.98
CA LEU A 29 0.20 6.47 12.93
C LEU A 29 0.02 5.79 14.28
N ALA A 30 1.11 5.48 14.98
CA ALA A 30 1.08 4.92 16.32
C ALA A 30 0.36 5.85 17.30
N GLN A 31 0.64 7.15 17.25
CA GLN A 31 -0.09 8.16 18.03
C GLN A 31 -1.60 8.13 17.72
N GLN A 32 -1.96 8.16 16.44
CA GLN A 32 -3.36 8.17 16.01
C GLN A 32 -4.09 6.91 16.48
N TRP A 33 -3.51 5.73 16.25
CA TRP A 33 -4.13 4.46 16.64
C TRP A 33 -4.20 4.30 18.15
N THR A 34 -3.16 4.70 18.88
CA THR A 34 -3.18 4.67 20.35
C THR A 34 -4.33 5.53 20.87
N SER A 35 -4.50 6.74 20.34
CA SER A 35 -5.63 7.61 20.69
C SER A 35 -6.98 6.96 20.37
N GLN A 36 -7.14 6.30 19.22
CA GLN A 36 -8.37 5.58 18.87
C GLN A 36 -8.67 4.40 19.80
N VAL A 37 -7.63 3.64 20.19
CA VAL A 37 -7.77 2.51 21.13
C VAL A 37 -8.23 3.01 22.50
N PHE A 38 -7.65 4.09 23.03
CA PHE A 38 -8.11 4.65 24.30
C PHE A 38 -9.52 5.26 24.22
N SER A 39 -9.88 5.90 23.11
CA SER A 39 -11.26 6.34 22.89
C SER A 39 -12.25 5.17 22.89
N HIS A 40 -11.87 4.02 22.32
CA HIS A 40 -12.67 2.80 22.40
C HIS A 40 -12.73 2.24 23.83
N ALA A 41 -11.61 2.24 24.57
CA ALA A 41 -11.58 1.78 25.97
C ALA A 41 -12.52 2.59 26.88
N ILE A 42 -12.65 3.90 26.63
CA ILE A 42 -13.62 4.76 27.33
C ILE A 42 -15.07 4.31 27.05
N LEU A 43 -15.40 4.05 25.79
CA LEU A 43 -16.74 3.55 25.42
C LEU A 43 -17.07 2.20 26.06
N GLN A 44 -16.06 1.40 26.39
CA GLN A 44 -16.20 0.12 27.08
C GLN A 44 -16.15 0.24 28.62
N GLY A 45 -16.01 1.45 29.17
CA GLY A 45 -15.93 1.67 30.62
C GLY A 45 -14.63 1.16 31.27
N LEU A 46 -13.58 0.88 30.48
CA LEU A 46 -12.30 0.37 30.99
C LEU A 46 -11.40 1.49 31.55
N ARG A 47 -11.72 2.74 31.23
CA ARG A 47 -11.03 3.97 31.66
C ARG A 47 -11.92 5.18 31.39
N GLU A 48 -11.67 6.30 32.05
CA GLU A 48 -12.46 7.54 31.89
C GLU A 48 -11.78 8.59 31.00
N ASP A 49 -10.46 8.49 30.78
CA ASP A 49 -9.66 9.46 30.05
C ASP A 49 -8.89 8.86 28.87
N ASN A 50 -8.51 9.72 27.91
CA ASN A 50 -7.64 9.35 26.78
C ASN A 50 -6.24 9.94 26.98
N PRO A 51 -5.28 9.18 27.55
CA PRO A 51 -3.93 9.67 27.82
C PRO A 51 -3.12 10.00 26.56
N ALA A 52 -3.52 9.53 25.38
CA ALA A 52 -2.86 9.84 24.11
C ALA A 52 -3.37 11.14 23.46
N SER A 53 -4.52 11.66 23.89
CA SER A 53 -5.14 12.86 23.30
C SER A 53 -4.26 14.12 23.38
N LEU A 54 -3.53 14.27 24.49
CA LEU A 54 -2.64 15.40 24.77
C LEU A 54 -1.33 15.36 23.97
N LEU A 55 -1.02 14.24 23.32
CA LEU A 55 0.27 14.08 22.63
C LEU A 55 0.24 14.65 21.22
N LYS A 56 -0.91 15.14 20.72
CA LYS A 56 -1.03 15.73 19.38
C LYS A 56 0.03 16.83 19.20
N GLY A 57 0.89 16.67 18.20
CA GLY A 57 2.01 17.59 17.94
C GLY A 57 3.37 17.15 18.49
N LEU A 58 3.43 16.06 19.27
CA LEU A 58 4.68 15.45 19.76
C LEU A 58 5.64 15.09 18.61
N VAL A 59 5.10 14.64 17.47
CA VAL A 59 5.88 14.29 16.28
C VAL A 59 5.58 15.29 15.18
N ARG A 60 6.62 15.98 14.69
CA ARG A 60 6.50 16.83 13.51
C ARG A 60 6.33 15.96 12.27
N ARG A 61 5.24 16.17 11.52
CA ARG A 61 5.01 15.50 10.24
C ARG A 61 6.14 15.85 9.26
N PRO A 62 6.84 14.85 8.68
CA PRO A 62 7.83 15.11 7.66
C PRO A 62 7.16 15.68 6.42
N THR A 63 7.90 16.48 5.65
CA THR A 63 7.45 16.93 4.34
C THR A 63 7.29 15.72 3.43
N VAL A 64 6.15 15.65 2.72
CA VAL A 64 5.90 14.57 1.77
C VAL A 64 6.80 14.78 0.56
N ARG A 65 7.67 13.82 0.28
CA ARG A 65 8.41 13.74 -0.97
C ARG A 65 7.68 12.77 -1.90
N HIS A 66 7.09 13.30 -2.96
CA HIS A 66 6.47 12.47 -3.99
C HIS A 66 7.54 11.81 -4.86
N HIS A 67 7.27 10.60 -5.33
CA HIS A 67 8.11 9.96 -6.34
C HIS A 67 7.82 10.60 -7.70
N PRO A 68 8.84 11.13 -8.41
CA PRO A 68 8.62 11.67 -9.74
C PRO A 68 8.26 10.52 -10.71
N PRO A 69 7.37 10.78 -11.69
CA PRO A 69 7.16 9.82 -12.78
C PRO A 69 8.41 9.71 -13.65
N LEU A 70 8.52 8.62 -14.41
CA LEU A 70 9.53 8.51 -15.46
C LEU A 70 9.31 9.59 -16.53
N GLY A 71 10.40 10.23 -16.98
CA GLY A 71 10.35 11.13 -18.12
C GLY A 71 10.07 10.35 -19.40
N TRP A 72 9.45 10.99 -20.40
CA TRP A 72 9.20 10.35 -21.70
C TRP A 72 10.47 9.82 -22.38
N SER A 73 11.60 10.51 -22.17
CA SER A 73 12.93 10.10 -22.63
C SER A 73 13.44 8.83 -21.96
N ASP A 74 13.01 8.57 -20.73
CA ASP A 74 13.57 7.52 -19.87
C ASP A 74 12.80 6.19 -20.05
N ILE A 75 11.57 6.27 -20.56
CA ILE A 75 10.72 5.10 -20.79
C ILE A 75 11.38 4.07 -21.73
N PRO A 76 11.94 4.46 -22.91
CA PRO A 76 12.62 3.50 -23.78
C PRO A 76 13.81 2.83 -23.09
N GLU A 77 14.66 3.60 -22.41
CA GLU A 77 15.83 3.06 -21.71
C GLU A 77 15.40 2.08 -20.60
N PHE A 78 14.37 2.42 -19.83
CA PHE A 78 13.82 1.54 -18.79
C PHE A 78 13.43 0.17 -19.36
N PHE A 79 12.69 0.13 -20.47
CA PHE A 79 12.26 -1.14 -21.07
C PHE A 79 13.41 -1.90 -21.72
N GLN A 80 14.40 -1.22 -22.32
CA GLN A 80 15.60 -1.87 -22.85
C GLN A 80 16.40 -2.55 -21.73
N ARG A 81 16.57 -1.85 -20.60
CA ARG A 81 17.23 -2.43 -19.42
C ARG A 81 16.44 -3.57 -18.82
N LEU A 82 15.10 -3.48 -18.85
CA LEU A 82 14.23 -4.56 -18.40
C LEU A 82 14.32 -5.80 -19.30
N ASP A 83 14.50 -5.62 -20.61
CA ASP A 83 14.71 -6.72 -21.56
C ASP A 83 16.07 -7.40 -21.41
N ALA A 84 17.10 -6.63 -21.05
CA ALA A 84 18.45 -7.15 -20.79
C ALA A 84 18.62 -7.71 -19.37
N TRP A 85 17.61 -7.59 -18.51
CA TRP A 85 17.70 -8.01 -17.12
C TRP A 85 17.62 -9.54 -17.01
N ASP A 86 18.61 -10.12 -16.35
CA ASP A 86 18.79 -11.57 -16.14
C ASP A 86 18.03 -12.15 -14.94
N GLY A 87 17.13 -11.34 -14.35
CA GLY A 87 16.29 -11.77 -13.24
C GLY A 87 15.09 -12.60 -13.67
N HIS A 88 14.12 -12.73 -12.75
CA HIS A 88 12.98 -13.59 -13.02
C HIS A 88 12.06 -13.01 -14.10
N PRO A 89 11.74 -13.79 -15.15
CA PRO A 89 10.98 -13.29 -16.31
C PRO A 89 9.54 -12.88 -15.95
N ASP A 90 8.96 -13.50 -14.93
CA ASP A 90 7.64 -13.15 -14.40
C ASP A 90 7.60 -11.74 -13.78
N ILE A 91 8.68 -11.32 -13.11
CA ILE A 91 8.81 -9.96 -12.58
C ILE A 91 8.91 -8.95 -13.74
N ALA A 92 9.68 -9.26 -14.79
CA ALA A 92 9.79 -8.39 -15.95
C ALA A 92 8.46 -8.23 -16.68
N ILE A 93 7.73 -9.34 -16.87
CA ILE A 93 6.37 -9.32 -17.41
C ILE A 93 5.43 -8.52 -16.51
N GLY A 94 5.51 -8.71 -15.19
CA GLY A 94 4.70 -7.96 -14.22
C GLY A 94 4.88 -6.45 -14.33
N LEU A 95 6.12 -5.98 -14.47
CA LEU A 95 6.41 -4.55 -14.67
C LEU A 95 5.85 -4.02 -15.98
N ARG A 96 5.94 -4.79 -17.07
CA ARG A 96 5.32 -4.44 -18.36
C ARG A 96 3.80 -4.38 -18.27
N LEU A 97 3.18 -5.34 -17.59
CA LEU A 97 1.74 -5.35 -17.36
C LEU A 97 1.28 -4.14 -16.54
N LEU A 98 2.02 -3.74 -15.50
CA LEU A 98 1.73 -2.52 -14.74
C LEU A 98 1.80 -1.27 -15.63
N ALA A 99 2.78 -1.18 -16.52
CA ALA A 99 2.91 -0.05 -17.43
C ALA A 99 1.79 -0.01 -18.50
N LEU A 100 1.29 -1.17 -18.94
CA LEU A 100 0.20 -1.24 -19.91
C LEU A 100 -1.19 -1.01 -19.30
N THR A 101 -1.38 -1.38 -18.03
CA THR A 101 -2.71 -1.43 -17.41
C THR A 101 -2.93 -0.38 -16.33
N PHE A 102 -1.86 0.18 -15.77
CA PHE A 102 -1.88 1.17 -14.67
C PHE A 102 -2.65 0.73 -13.42
N VAL A 103 -2.88 -0.58 -13.25
CA VAL A 103 -3.47 -1.13 -12.03
C VAL A 103 -2.54 -0.94 -10.84
N ARG A 104 -3.08 -1.09 -9.63
CA ARG A 104 -2.24 -1.08 -8.43
C ARG A 104 -1.35 -2.33 -8.43
N PRO A 105 -0.09 -2.24 -7.96
CA PRO A 105 0.79 -3.40 -7.86
C PRO A 105 0.21 -4.58 -7.05
N SER A 106 -0.63 -4.30 -6.05
CA SER A 106 -1.34 -5.33 -5.29
C SER A 106 -2.46 -6.03 -6.08
N GLU A 107 -3.08 -5.33 -7.02
CA GLU A 107 -4.11 -5.91 -7.89
C GLU A 107 -3.48 -6.94 -8.82
N LEU A 108 -2.36 -6.60 -9.45
CA LEU A 108 -1.65 -7.51 -10.36
C LEU A 108 -1.03 -8.70 -9.64
N ARG A 109 -0.27 -8.47 -8.56
CA ARG A 109 0.44 -9.55 -7.84
C ARG A 109 -0.47 -10.60 -7.22
N LEU A 110 -1.70 -10.22 -6.89
CA LEU A 110 -2.69 -11.10 -6.27
C LEU A 110 -3.78 -11.54 -7.27
N ALA A 111 -3.60 -11.23 -8.56
CA ALA A 111 -4.55 -11.58 -9.60
C ALA A 111 -4.70 -13.11 -9.71
N ARG A 112 -5.90 -13.55 -10.05
CA ARG A 112 -6.20 -14.97 -10.26
C ARG A 112 -6.53 -15.21 -11.72
N TRP A 113 -6.15 -16.36 -12.27
CA TRP A 113 -6.39 -16.68 -13.68
C TRP A 113 -7.86 -16.56 -14.10
N GLN A 114 -8.79 -16.89 -13.20
CA GLN A 114 -10.24 -16.75 -13.40
C GLN A 114 -10.75 -15.31 -13.56
N GLU A 115 -9.92 -14.31 -13.23
CA GLU A 115 -10.27 -12.89 -13.37
C GLU A 115 -10.00 -12.38 -14.80
N PHE A 116 -9.22 -13.13 -15.60
CA PHE A 116 -8.84 -12.76 -16.96
C PHE A 116 -9.75 -13.45 -17.97
N ASP A 117 -10.57 -12.67 -18.65
CA ASP A 117 -11.32 -13.08 -19.82
C ASP A 117 -10.47 -12.82 -21.08
N PHE A 118 -9.85 -13.88 -21.56
CA PHE A 118 -8.95 -13.83 -22.72
C PHE A 118 -9.69 -13.69 -24.05
N ASP A 119 -10.99 -14.02 -24.09
CA ASP A 119 -11.81 -13.96 -25.31
C ASP A 119 -12.31 -12.53 -25.53
N ASN A 120 -12.76 -11.88 -24.45
CA ASN A 120 -13.19 -10.48 -24.48
C ASN A 120 -12.05 -9.49 -24.19
N ALA A 121 -10.82 -9.97 -24.04
CA ALA A 121 -9.63 -9.16 -23.76
C ALA A 121 -9.81 -8.22 -22.55
N VAL A 122 -10.37 -8.71 -21.45
CA VAL A 122 -10.63 -7.91 -20.25
C VAL A 122 -10.19 -8.65 -18.99
N TRP A 123 -9.57 -7.93 -18.07
CA TRP A 123 -9.33 -8.39 -16.70
C TRP A 123 -10.32 -7.72 -15.75
N ILE A 124 -11.04 -8.52 -14.98
CA ILE A 124 -12.07 -8.06 -14.05
C ILE A 124 -11.58 -8.31 -12.61
N VAL A 125 -11.09 -7.26 -11.96
CA VAL A 125 -10.74 -7.32 -10.55
C VAL A 125 -12.03 -7.31 -9.71
N PRO A 126 -12.27 -8.33 -8.87
CA PRO A 126 -13.52 -8.48 -8.14
C PRO A 126 -13.68 -7.41 -7.06
N LYS A 127 -14.94 -7.05 -6.75
CA LYS A 127 -15.26 -5.97 -5.80
C LYS A 127 -14.71 -6.23 -4.39
N GLU A 128 -14.55 -7.50 -4.01
CA GLU A 128 -14.02 -7.95 -2.73
C GLU A 128 -12.56 -7.53 -2.52
N ARG A 129 -11.81 -7.38 -3.62
CA ARG A 129 -10.42 -6.91 -3.62
C ARG A 129 -10.29 -5.40 -3.83
N MET A 130 -11.40 -4.72 -4.10
CA MET A 130 -11.42 -3.29 -4.43
C MET A 130 -11.82 -2.43 -3.23
N LYS A 131 -11.02 -1.40 -2.95
CA LYS A 131 -11.27 -0.44 -1.86
C LYS A 131 -12.67 0.18 -1.91
N MET A 132 -13.21 0.42 -3.10
CA MET A 132 -14.50 1.07 -3.32
C MET A 132 -15.67 0.08 -3.51
N ARG A 133 -15.44 -1.23 -3.29
CA ARG A 133 -16.46 -2.29 -3.41
C ARG A 133 -17.21 -2.30 -4.76
N ARG A 134 -16.51 -1.91 -5.83
CA ARG A 134 -16.97 -1.97 -7.22
C ARG A 134 -15.98 -2.80 -8.02
N PRO A 135 -16.43 -3.71 -8.92
CA PRO A 135 -15.52 -4.39 -9.83
C PRO A 135 -14.74 -3.38 -10.67
N HIS A 136 -13.48 -3.70 -10.96
CA HIS A 136 -12.65 -2.89 -11.84
C HIS A 136 -12.35 -3.67 -13.11
N MET A 137 -12.85 -3.16 -14.23
CA MET A 137 -12.62 -3.74 -15.55
C MET A 137 -11.42 -3.05 -16.19
N VAL A 138 -10.45 -3.85 -16.61
CA VAL A 138 -9.18 -3.41 -17.19
C VAL A 138 -9.08 -4.01 -18.59
N PRO A 139 -9.22 -3.21 -19.66
CA PRO A 139 -9.00 -3.67 -21.02
C PRO A 139 -7.55 -4.14 -21.21
N LEU A 140 -7.37 -5.27 -21.89
CA LEU A 140 -6.06 -5.87 -22.13
C LEU A 140 -5.64 -5.62 -23.57
N SER A 141 -4.50 -4.97 -23.76
CA SER A 141 -3.89 -4.83 -25.07
C SER A 141 -3.42 -6.18 -25.61
N ARG A 142 -3.16 -6.27 -26.92
CA ARG A 142 -2.59 -7.47 -27.56
C ARG A 142 -1.28 -7.90 -26.89
N GLN A 143 -0.44 -6.93 -26.50
CA GLN A 143 0.82 -7.16 -25.79
C GLN A 143 0.57 -7.73 -24.39
N ALA A 144 -0.41 -7.19 -23.65
CA ALA A 144 -0.77 -7.71 -22.32
C ALA A 144 -1.27 -9.15 -22.40
N LEU A 145 -2.14 -9.45 -23.38
CA LEU A 145 -2.63 -10.81 -23.60
C LEU A 145 -1.50 -11.80 -23.94
N ALA A 146 -0.58 -11.41 -24.82
CA ALA A 146 0.56 -12.26 -25.17
C ALA A 146 1.42 -12.60 -23.93
N MET A 147 1.70 -11.60 -23.09
CA MET A 147 2.44 -11.77 -21.85
C MET A 147 1.70 -12.62 -20.80
N LEU A 148 0.38 -12.44 -20.67
CA LEU A 148 -0.43 -13.25 -19.75
C LEU A 148 -0.50 -14.72 -20.23
N ARG A 149 -0.56 -14.95 -21.54
CA ARG A 149 -0.51 -16.30 -22.11
C ARG A 149 0.85 -16.96 -21.88
N SER A 150 1.95 -16.23 -22.02
CA SER A 150 3.29 -16.79 -21.75
C SER A 150 3.51 -17.15 -20.28
N LEU A 151 2.88 -16.43 -19.34
CA LEU A 151 2.93 -16.76 -17.90
C LEU A 151 2.10 -17.98 -17.50
N ARG A 152 1.12 -18.37 -18.34
CA ARG A 152 0.20 -19.48 -18.06
C ARG A 152 0.65 -20.82 -18.65
N ALA A 153 1.53 -20.78 -19.65
CA ALA A 153 2.06 -21.94 -20.36
C ALA A 153 2.99 -22.76 -19.46
#